data_AF-F8DDW5-F1
#
_entry.id   AF-F8DDW5-F1
#
_cell.length_a   1.000
_cell.length_b   1.000
_cell.length_c   1.000
_cell.angle_alpha   90.00
_cell.angle_beta   90.00
_cell.angle_gamma   90.00
#
_symmetry.space_group_name_H-M   'P 1'
#
loop_
_entity.id
_entity.type
_entity.pdbx_description
1 polymer ?
#
loop_
_entity_poly.entity_id
_entity_poly.type
_entity_poly.pdbx_seq_one_letter_code
_entity_poly.pdbx_strand_id
1 'polypeptide(L)'
;MARLQRRTLLRRTGVSIGGLVLGSTAVSAAEGPLQRFIVDRKSLRNEDDVEVVHSLDPVDLLVVRATESQLNDSGATFAPDIRLGPEPYGPVRQSDAETAAEDDDLVEYQWDKQDQRISEAHKITRGDGSRVAIIDSGIAADHPALEGQVNLELSRSFADDDYGVGKPYSGTHGTHVAGIVAASNETGKVIGSAPESELVDLRVFGASPASTEQHDQDLPPAYWSEAYYGSVMAALVYATEIGCDAANLSLGWTWRMRMDGWGKFWGKVHQRVGNYARRNGTIHTHASGNWGESLQFNQDETDSSQTAGGITTSATGPVGFDPDSGDVDEPAYSPSTYTTHGVGAIDLAAPGGNGGENQYDNVLNATAIPVFDEETGEYLDTEYGYGWLAGTSMAAPQVAGAIALVNSVHPEYNGNQIRNTLKRTADRPDEYENKYYGSGYLDTYAALTD
;
A
#
# COMPACT_ATOMS: atom_id res chain seq x y z
N MET A 1 6.20 44.20 7.13
CA MET A 1 7.03 43.51 8.16
C MET A 1 6.13 42.59 8.96
N ALA A 2 6.27 41.29 8.76
CA ALA A 2 6.12 40.21 9.75
C ALA A 2 6.11 38.88 8.99
N ARG A 3 7.32 38.31 8.80
CA ARG A 3 7.51 36.92 8.40
C ARG A 3 6.91 36.02 9.48
N LEU A 4 6.07 35.09 9.11
CA LEU A 4 5.79 33.90 9.91
C LEU A 4 6.12 32.68 9.05
N GLN A 5 7.40 32.34 9.06
CA GLN A 5 7.86 31.01 8.71
C GLN A 5 7.38 30.06 9.82
N ARG A 6 6.53 29.10 9.49
CA ARG A 6 6.38 27.86 10.26
C ARG A 6 6.83 26.70 9.38
N ARG A 7 8.13 26.44 9.42
CA ARG A 7 8.67 25.12 9.09
C ARG A 7 8.25 24.20 10.23
N THR A 8 7.20 23.43 10.03
CA THR A 8 6.90 22.27 10.88
C THR A 8 7.84 21.15 10.45
N LEU A 9 9.08 21.20 10.96
CA LEU A 9 9.99 20.06 10.90
C LEU A 9 9.44 19.01 11.88
N LEU A 10 8.58 18.11 11.39
CA LEU A 10 8.13 16.93 12.12
C LEU A 10 9.34 16.00 12.33
N ARG A 11 10.04 16.18 13.46
CA ARG A 11 10.83 15.09 14.06
C ARG A 11 9.85 14.07 14.62
N ARG A 12 9.44 13.09 13.82
CA ARG A 12 8.82 11.88 14.34
C ARG A 12 9.92 10.87 14.66
N THR A 13 9.98 10.48 15.91
CA THR A 13 10.82 9.40 16.43
C THR A 13 10.36 8.08 15.81
N GLY A 14 11.24 7.38 15.08
CA GLY A 14 11.02 5.97 14.79
C GLY A 14 10.76 5.22 16.10
N VAL A 15 9.62 4.54 16.19
CA VAL A 15 9.24 3.77 17.38
C VAL A 15 10.11 2.52 17.41
N SER A 16 11.22 2.58 18.12
CA SER A 16 11.90 1.39 18.60
C SER A 16 11.01 0.75 19.66
N ILE A 17 10.33 -0.35 19.37
CA ILE A 17 9.68 -1.16 20.43
C ILE A 17 10.79 -1.91 21.17
N GLY A 18 11.50 -1.18 22.03
CA GLY A 18 12.38 -1.74 23.04
C GLY A 18 11.57 -1.95 24.32
N GLY A 19 11.23 -3.19 24.61
CA GLY A 19 10.84 -3.68 25.94
C GLY A 19 9.62 -3.01 26.58
N LEU A 20 8.50 -3.74 26.58
CA LEU A 20 7.46 -3.53 27.58
C LEU A 20 8.10 -3.65 28.98
N VAL A 21 8.17 -2.55 29.73
CA VAL A 21 8.53 -2.60 31.16
C VAL A 21 7.32 -3.19 31.89
N LEU A 22 7.40 -4.48 32.21
CA LEU A 22 6.46 -5.13 33.12
C LEU A 22 6.69 -4.58 34.53
N GLY A 23 5.83 -3.67 34.97
CA GLY A 23 5.66 -3.36 36.38
C GLY A 23 5.10 -4.57 37.09
N SER A 24 5.90 -5.22 37.94
CA SER A 24 5.46 -6.31 38.79
C SER A 24 4.56 -5.78 39.91
N THR A 25 3.27 -5.69 39.64
CA THR A 25 2.25 -5.71 40.71
C THR A 25 1.41 -6.95 40.52
N ALA A 26 1.42 -7.82 41.53
CA ALA A 26 0.54 -8.98 41.58
C ALA A 26 -0.90 -8.49 41.61
N VAL A 27 -1.64 -8.70 40.52
CA VAL A 27 -3.08 -8.44 40.41
C VAL A 27 -3.79 -9.80 40.30
N SER A 28 -4.83 -9.98 41.10
CA SER A 28 -5.67 -11.17 41.10
C SER A 28 -6.27 -11.44 39.72
N ALA A 29 -6.46 -12.73 39.40
CA ALA A 29 -7.10 -13.24 38.18
C ALA A 29 -8.50 -12.65 37.93
N ALA A 30 -8.54 -11.45 37.34
CA ALA A 30 -9.66 -10.94 36.59
C ALA A 30 -9.24 -10.98 35.11
N GLU A 31 -10.05 -11.61 34.26
CA GLU A 31 -9.82 -11.68 32.82
C GLU A 31 -9.70 -10.24 32.28
N GLY A 32 -8.52 -9.88 31.76
CA GLY A 32 -8.31 -8.59 31.09
C GLY A 32 -9.16 -8.48 29.82
N PRO A 33 -9.25 -7.28 29.20
CA PRO A 33 -9.94 -7.12 27.93
C PRO A 33 -9.29 -8.00 26.85
N LEU A 34 -10.11 -8.56 25.93
CA LEU A 34 -9.61 -9.31 24.79
C LEU A 34 -8.71 -8.42 23.93
N GLN A 35 -7.52 -8.90 23.60
CA GLN A 35 -6.55 -8.24 22.73
C GLN A 35 -6.38 -9.06 21.44
N ARG A 36 -5.88 -8.41 20.38
CA ARG A 36 -5.55 -9.09 19.13
C ARG A 36 -4.18 -9.75 19.20
N PHE A 37 -4.11 -11.00 18.77
CA PHE A 37 -2.89 -11.78 18.65
C PHE A 37 -2.81 -12.48 17.31
N ILE A 38 -1.59 -12.68 16.83
CA ILE A 38 -1.31 -13.61 15.74
C ILE A 38 -0.78 -14.90 16.36
N VAL A 39 -1.37 -16.03 15.98
CA VAL A 39 -1.13 -17.34 16.59
C VAL A 39 -0.66 -18.32 15.53
N ASP A 40 0.36 -19.12 15.86
CA ASP A 40 0.70 -20.31 15.07
C ASP A 40 -0.39 -21.36 15.29
N ARG A 41 -1.24 -21.58 14.28
CA ARG A 41 -2.44 -22.43 14.38
C ARG A 41 -2.11 -23.82 14.91
N LYS A 42 -0.97 -24.40 14.50
CA LYS A 42 -0.54 -25.76 14.91
C LYS A 42 -0.20 -25.87 16.39
N SER A 43 0.08 -24.76 17.06
CA SER A 43 0.38 -24.72 18.50
C SER A 43 -0.86 -24.55 19.36
N LEU A 44 -1.99 -24.12 18.78
CA LEU A 44 -3.23 -23.93 19.49
C LEU A 44 -3.92 -25.29 19.69
N ARG A 45 -4.22 -25.65 20.94
CA ARG A 45 -4.85 -26.94 21.27
C ARG A 45 -6.29 -27.05 20.79
N ASN A 46 -7.05 -25.97 20.90
CA ASN A 46 -8.45 -25.91 20.51
C ASN A 46 -8.79 -24.50 20.01
N GLU A 47 -9.35 -24.39 18.80
CA GLU A 47 -9.74 -23.12 18.20
C GLU A 47 -11.01 -22.54 18.82
N ASP A 48 -11.88 -23.39 19.40
CA ASP A 48 -13.12 -22.95 20.05
C ASP A 48 -12.86 -22.12 21.33
N ASP A 49 -11.62 -22.10 21.83
CA ASP A 49 -11.22 -21.38 23.04
C ASP A 49 -10.89 -19.89 22.78
N VAL A 50 -10.86 -19.46 21.51
CA VAL A 50 -10.50 -18.10 21.09
C VAL A 50 -11.48 -17.56 20.07
N GLU A 51 -11.63 -16.23 20.00
CA GLU A 51 -12.41 -15.59 18.95
C GLU A 51 -11.53 -15.42 17.71
N VAL A 52 -11.80 -16.16 16.64
CA VAL A 52 -11.05 -16.04 15.39
C VAL A 52 -11.53 -14.80 14.62
N VAL A 53 -10.61 -13.86 14.37
CA VAL A 53 -10.85 -12.68 13.53
C VAL A 53 -10.57 -13.02 12.07
N HIS A 54 -9.38 -13.57 11.80
CA HIS A 54 -8.98 -13.99 10.45
C HIS A 54 -8.32 -15.35 10.49
N SER A 55 -8.68 -16.19 9.52
CA SER A 55 -8.05 -17.48 9.30
C SER A 55 -7.11 -17.38 8.09
N LEU A 56 -5.84 -17.71 8.28
CA LEU A 56 -4.82 -17.74 7.22
C LEU A 56 -4.40 -19.20 7.00
N ASP A 57 -5.38 -20.02 6.62
CA ASP A 57 -5.30 -21.48 6.58
C ASP A 57 -4.08 -22.02 5.80
N PRO A 58 -3.77 -21.50 4.59
CA PRO A 58 -2.65 -22.04 3.80
C PRO A 58 -1.26 -21.87 4.44
N VAL A 59 -1.14 -21.01 5.47
CA VAL A 59 0.12 -20.71 6.16
C VAL A 59 0.09 -21.08 7.65
N ASP A 60 -0.94 -21.79 8.10
CA ASP A 60 -1.12 -22.24 9.48
C ASP A 60 -1.04 -21.08 10.50
N LEU A 61 -1.71 -19.96 10.21
CA LEU A 61 -1.79 -18.81 11.11
C LEU A 61 -3.24 -18.43 11.38
N LEU A 62 -3.50 -17.91 12.58
CA LEU A 62 -4.77 -17.29 12.95
C LEU A 62 -4.49 -15.87 13.48
N VAL A 63 -5.41 -14.96 13.19
CA VAL A 63 -5.55 -13.70 13.93
C VAL A 63 -6.75 -13.87 14.85
N VAL A 64 -6.57 -13.65 16.15
CA VAL A 64 -7.59 -13.94 17.16
C VAL A 64 -7.73 -12.80 18.15
N ARG A 65 -8.92 -12.69 18.77
CA ARG A 65 -9.12 -11.95 20.02
C ARG A 65 -9.11 -12.95 21.18
N ALA A 66 -8.21 -12.72 22.13
CA ALA A 66 -8.03 -13.57 23.31
C ALA A 66 -7.39 -12.76 24.45
N THR A 67 -7.35 -13.32 25.65
CA THR A 67 -6.42 -12.88 26.70
C THR A 67 -5.10 -13.64 26.59
N GLU A 68 -4.00 -13.04 27.04
CA GLU A 68 -2.69 -13.71 27.07
C GLU A 68 -2.73 -14.99 27.93
N SER A 69 -3.53 -15.01 29.01
CA SER A 69 -3.70 -16.21 29.85
C SER A 69 -4.34 -17.35 29.06
N GLN A 70 -5.42 -17.10 28.32
CA GLN A 70 -6.07 -18.13 27.48
C GLN A 70 -5.09 -18.74 26.48
N LEU A 71 -4.29 -17.91 25.82
CA LEU A 71 -3.28 -18.39 24.86
C LEU A 71 -2.18 -19.18 25.56
N ASN A 72 -1.68 -18.73 26.71
CA ASN A 72 -0.69 -19.47 27.50
C ASN A 72 -1.23 -20.82 28.01
N ASP A 73 -2.46 -20.87 28.51
CA ASP A 73 -3.12 -22.08 29.01
C ASP A 73 -3.37 -23.11 27.89
N SER A 74 -3.65 -22.62 26.68
CA SER A 74 -3.76 -23.45 25.48
C SER A 74 -2.41 -23.96 24.97
N GLY A 75 -1.28 -23.40 25.44
CA GLY A 75 0.07 -23.72 24.97
C GLY A 75 0.41 -23.14 23.60
N ALA A 76 -0.33 -22.11 23.17
CA ALA A 76 -0.13 -21.47 21.88
C ALA A 76 1.22 -20.73 21.80
N THR A 77 1.82 -20.73 20.62
CA THR A 77 2.90 -19.83 20.21
C THR A 77 2.26 -18.66 19.49
N PHE A 78 2.41 -17.46 20.04
CA PHE A 78 1.73 -16.27 19.54
C PHE A 78 2.61 -15.03 19.70
N ALA A 79 2.18 -13.93 19.08
CA ALA A 79 2.66 -12.58 19.38
C ALA A 79 1.48 -11.60 19.32
N PRO A 80 1.53 -10.47 20.04
CA PRO A 80 0.55 -9.40 19.86
C PRO A 80 0.43 -9.00 18.39
N ASP A 81 -0.79 -8.76 17.94
CA ASP A 81 -1.02 -8.13 16.64
C ASP A 81 -0.58 -6.66 16.70
N ILE A 82 -0.13 -6.11 15.58
CA ILE A 82 0.40 -4.75 15.52
C ILE A 82 -0.72 -3.86 15.00
N ARG A 83 -1.12 -2.89 15.82
CA ARG A 83 -2.04 -1.82 15.42
C ARG A 83 -1.28 -0.78 14.61
N LEU A 84 -1.81 -0.45 13.44
CA LEU A 84 -1.30 0.55 12.51
C LEU A 84 -2.24 1.76 12.58
N GLY A 85 -1.74 2.92 13.04
CA GLY A 85 -2.56 4.11 13.32
C GLY A 85 -2.93 4.30 14.81
N PRO A 86 -3.68 5.36 15.19
CA PRO A 86 -4.29 6.38 14.34
C PRO A 86 -3.34 7.59 14.16
N GLU A 87 -2.41 7.52 13.23
CA GLU A 87 -1.77 8.73 12.68
C GLU A 87 -2.41 8.96 11.30
N PRO A 88 -2.44 10.20 10.77
CA PRO A 88 -2.96 10.45 9.43
C PRO A 88 -2.17 9.60 8.42
N TYR A 89 -2.79 8.50 8.02
CA TYR A 89 -2.35 7.66 6.92
C TYR A 89 -2.67 8.42 5.63
N GLY A 90 -1.66 8.60 4.78
CA GLY A 90 -1.85 9.36 3.57
C GLY A 90 -0.56 9.58 2.78
N PRO A 91 -0.71 10.17 1.59
CA PRO A 91 0.42 10.54 0.75
C PRO A 91 1.27 11.63 1.44
N VAL A 92 2.50 11.81 0.97
CA VAL A 92 3.39 12.90 1.40
C VAL A 92 2.76 14.26 1.11
N ARG A 93 2.05 14.32 -0.02
CA ARG A 93 1.31 15.49 -0.44
C ARG A 93 0.04 15.07 -1.17
N GLN A 94 -1.01 15.86 -0.98
CA GLN A 94 -2.26 15.77 -1.72
C GLN A 94 -2.75 17.18 -2.05
N SER A 95 -3.22 17.36 -3.28
CA SER A 95 -4.05 18.50 -3.69
C SER A 95 -5.06 18.05 -4.73
N ASP A 96 -6.22 18.69 -4.75
CA ASP A 96 -7.22 18.42 -5.78
C ASP A 96 -6.69 18.92 -7.13
N ALA A 97 -7.07 18.23 -8.21
CA ALA A 97 -6.88 18.78 -9.54
C ALA A 97 -7.96 19.85 -9.75
N GLU A 98 -7.60 21.13 -9.70
CA GLU A 98 -8.50 22.21 -10.12
C GLU A 98 -8.82 22.01 -11.61
N THR A 99 -9.91 21.31 -11.92
CA THR A 99 -10.30 21.07 -13.31
C THR A 99 -10.80 22.38 -13.93
N ALA A 100 -10.03 22.95 -14.85
CA ALA A 100 -10.39 24.21 -15.53
C ALA A 100 -11.56 24.05 -16.51
N ALA A 101 -11.96 22.83 -16.87
CA ALA A 101 -13.20 22.53 -17.58
C ALA A 101 -13.78 21.15 -17.23
N GLU A 102 -15.11 21.03 -17.29
CA GLU A 102 -15.86 19.80 -16.98
C GLU A 102 -15.60 18.65 -17.98
N ASP A 103 -14.97 18.91 -19.14
CA ASP A 103 -14.83 17.98 -20.27
C ASP A 103 -13.38 17.55 -20.61
N ASP A 104 -12.36 18.01 -19.88
CA ASP A 104 -10.97 17.75 -20.27
C ASP A 104 -10.51 16.32 -19.93
N ASP A 105 -9.95 15.62 -20.91
CA ASP A 105 -9.16 14.40 -20.72
C ASP A 105 -7.85 14.78 -20.02
N LEU A 106 -7.62 14.23 -18.82
CA LEU A 106 -6.47 14.57 -17.99
C LEU A 106 -5.24 13.70 -18.26
N VAL A 107 -5.30 12.79 -19.24
CA VAL A 107 -4.18 11.90 -19.58
C VAL A 107 -2.92 12.67 -20.00
N GLU A 108 -3.07 13.85 -20.61
CA GLU A 108 -1.92 14.69 -20.99
C GLU A 108 -1.12 15.24 -19.79
N TYR A 109 -1.73 15.26 -18.61
CA TYR A 109 -1.09 15.71 -17.37
C TYR A 109 -0.43 14.57 -16.59
N GLN A 110 -0.63 13.31 -17.00
CA GLN A 110 -0.03 12.14 -16.37
C GLN A 110 1.39 11.88 -16.89
N TRP A 111 2.34 12.74 -16.48
CA TRP A 111 3.75 12.59 -16.83
C TRP A 111 4.30 11.20 -16.51
N ASP A 112 3.81 10.57 -15.44
CA ASP A 112 4.23 9.24 -15.00
C ASP A 112 3.87 8.16 -16.03
N LYS A 113 2.71 8.29 -16.69
CA LYS A 113 2.27 7.39 -17.76
C LYS A 113 3.03 7.65 -19.06
N GLN A 114 3.38 8.91 -19.32
CA GLN A 114 4.17 9.29 -20.50
C GLN A 114 5.61 8.79 -20.39
N ASP A 115 6.25 9.00 -19.24
CA ASP A 115 7.61 8.54 -18.93
C ASP A 115 7.71 7.01 -19.07
N GLN A 116 6.73 6.28 -18.53
CA GLN A 116 6.66 4.82 -18.62
C GLN A 116 6.21 4.30 -19.99
N ARG A 117 5.99 5.19 -20.96
CA ARG A 117 5.56 4.89 -22.35
C ARG A 117 4.30 4.01 -22.41
N ILE A 118 3.34 4.29 -21.52
CA ILE A 118 2.13 3.48 -21.37
C ILE A 118 1.29 3.44 -22.64
N SER A 119 1.22 4.53 -23.41
CA SER A 119 0.53 4.56 -24.70
C SER A 119 1.12 3.62 -25.75
N GLU A 120 2.44 3.38 -25.71
CA GLU A 120 3.11 2.40 -26.57
C GLU A 120 2.91 0.98 -26.03
N ALA A 121 2.94 0.80 -24.70
CA ALA A 121 2.62 -0.48 -24.05
C ALA A 121 1.20 -0.95 -24.39
N HIS A 122 0.22 -0.03 -24.39
CA HIS A 122 -1.18 -0.30 -24.73
C HIS A 122 -1.41 -0.74 -26.18
N LYS A 123 -0.44 -0.53 -27.08
CA LYS A 123 -0.49 -1.10 -28.44
C LYS A 123 -0.16 -2.61 -28.45
N ILE A 124 0.46 -3.12 -27.39
CA ILE A 124 0.80 -4.53 -27.20
C ILE A 124 -0.30 -5.20 -26.36
N THR A 125 -0.59 -4.66 -25.17
CA THR A 125 -1.64 -5.13 -24.27
C THR A 125 -2.10 -4.01 -23.34
N ARG A 126 -3.33 -4.10 -22.86
CA ARG A 126 -3.91 -3.22 -21.82
C ARG A 126 -4.11 -3.93 -20.48
N GLY A 127 -3.62 -5.16 -20.36
CA GLY A 127 -3.64 -5.95 -19.13
C GLY A 127 -4.83 -6.93 -19.02
N ASP A 128 -5.51 -7.24 -20.13
CA ASP A 128 -6.62 -8.18 -20.12
C ASP A 128 -6.18 -9.56 -19.61
N GLY A 129 -7.07 -10.22 -18.86
CA GLY A 129 -6.83 -11.53 -18.26
C GLY A 129 -6.00 -11.51 -16.98
N SER A 130 -5.48 -10.34 -16.57
CA SER A 130 -4.75 -10.18 -15.31
C SER A 130 -5.67 -9.70 -14.17
N ARG A 131 -5.31 -10.07 -12.94
CA ARG A 131 -5.99 -9.69 -11.71
C ARG A 131 -5.04 -9.04 -10.71
N VAL A 132 -5.39 -7.85 -10.22
CA VAL A 132 -4.60 -7.08 -9.26
C VAL A 132 -5.40 -6.79 -7.99
N ALA A 133 -4.93 -7.27 -6.85
CA ALA A 133 -5.47 -6.89 -5.55
C ALA A 133 -4.89 -5.55 -5.09
N ILE A 134 -5.74 -4.64 -4.62
CA ILE A 134 -5.33 -3.41 -3.93
C ILE A 134 -5.61 -3.60 -2.43
N ILE A 135 -4.56 -3.76 -1.63
CA ILE A 135 -4.65 -3.92 -0.18
C ILE A 135 -4.46 -2.55 0.46
N ASP A 136 -5.56 -1.81 0.67
CA ASP A 136 -5.51 -0.38 1.01
C ASP A 136 -6.77 0.08 1.79
N SER A 137 -7.15 1.37 1.71
CA SER A 137 -8.28 1.99 2.42
C SER A 137 -9.65 1.79 1.79
N GLY A 138 -9.73 1.02 0.71
CA GLY A 138 -10.93 0.79 -0.08
C GLY A 138 -10.85 1.45 -1.45
N ILE A 139 -11.56 0.88 -2.42
CA ILE A 139 -11.67 1.42 -3.79
C ILE A 139 -13.09 1.93 -4.00
N ALA A 140 -13.26 3.17 -4.48
CA ALA A 140 -14.54 3.64 -4.99
C ALA A 140 -14.85 2.96 -6.33
N ALA A 141 -15.55 1.82 -6.29
CA ALA A 141 -15.82 0.99 -7.47
C ALA A 141 -16.72 1.70 -8.50
N ASP A 142 -17.60 2.58 -8.01
CA ASP A 142 -18.53 3.37 -8.84
C ASP A 142 -17.91 4.69 -9.34
N HIS A 143 -16.63 4.96 -9.05
CA HIS A 143 -15.94 6.11 -9.61
C HIS A 143 -15.88 5.95 -11.15
N PRO A 144 -16.21 6.97 -11.97
CA PRO A 144 -16.28 6.82 -13.43
C PRO A 144 -15.00 6.24 -14.07
N ALA A 145 -13.83 6.63 -13.57
CA ALA A 145 -12.54 6.08 -14.02
C ALA A 145 -12.29 4.60 -13.65
N LEU A 146 -13.04 4.00 -12.72
CA LEU A 146 -12.86 2.63 -12.25
C LEU A 146 -14.10 1.74 -12.49
N GLU A 147 -15.15 2.33 -13.05
CA GLU A 147 -16.40 1.63 -13.33
C GLU A 147 -16.14 0.41 -14.23
N GLY A 148 -16.63 -0.76 -13.79
CA GLY A 148 -16.45 -2.02 -14.49
C GLY A 148 -15.08 -2.70 -14.31
N GLN A 149 -14.12 -2.07 -13.63
CA GLN A 149 -12.78 -2.64 -13.38
C GLN A 149 -12.71 -3.42 -12.07
N VAL A 150 -13.54 -3.08 -11.08
CA VAL A 150 -13.49 -3.67 -9.73
C VAL A 150 -14.41 -4.89 -9.62
N ASN A 151 -13.83 -6.06 -9.36
CA ASN A 151 -14.58 -7.28 -9.05
C ASN A 151 -15.03 -7.30 -7.59
N LEU A 152 -16.27 -6.85 -7.37
CA LEU A 152 -16.89 -6.83 -6.03
C LEU A 152 -17.22 -8.21 -5.47
N GLU A 153 -17.36 -9.25 -6.30
CA GLU A 153 -17.63 -10.63 -5.83
C GLU A 153 -16.40 -11.24 -5.12
N LEU A 154 -15.21 -10.90 -5.59
CA LEU A 154 -13.94 -11.34 -4.99
C LEU A 154 -13.43 -10.38 -3.92
N SER A 155 -13.91 -9.14 -3.93
CA SER A 155 -13.48 -8.10 -2.98
C SER A 155 -13.91 -8.44 -1.55
N ARG A 156 -13.08 -8.08 -0.57
CA ARG A 156 -13.32 -8.38 0.84
C ARG A 156 -12.69 -7.34 1.77
N SER A 157 -13.43 -6.95 2.80
CA SER A 157 -12.88 -6.14 3.89
C SER A 157 -12.23 -7.04 4.94
N PHE A 158 -11.06 -6.64 5.40
CA PHE A 158 -10.30 -7.20 6.52
C PHE A 158 -10.19 -6.19 7.67
N ALA A 159 -10.87 -5.05 7.56
CA ALA A 159 -10.98 -4.07 8.62
C ALA A 159 -11.94 -4.56 9.72
N ASP A 160 -11.74 -4.08 10.95
CA ASP A 160 -12.58 -4.39 12.11
C ASP A 160 -13.85 -3.52 12.14
N ASP A 161 -14.60 -3.52 11.05
CA ASP A 161 -15.84 -2.76 10.91
C ASP A 161 -16.82 -3.42 9.93
N ASP A 162 -18.02 -2.86 9.84
CA ASP A 162 -19.11 -3.38 9.00
C ASP A 162 -19.28 -2.59 7.68
N TYR A 163 -18.30 -1.75 7.28
CA TYR A 163 -18.45 -0.85 6.11
C TYR A 163 -18.34 -1.55 4.75
N GLY A 164 -17.87 -2.80 4.70
CA GLY A 164 -17.80 -3.58 3.46
C GLY A 164 -16.71 -3.11 2.48
N VAL A 165 -16.94 -3.29 1.18
CA VAL A 165 -16.00 -3.04 0.07
C VAL A 165 -16.66 -2.26 -1.06
N GLY A 166 -15.86 -1.82 -2.05
CA GLY A 166 -16.34 -1.03 -3.19
C GLY A 166 -16.59 0.44 -2.86
N LYS A 167 -16.23 0.85 -1.64
CA LYS A 167 -16.35 2.21 -1.11
C LYS A 167 -15.10 2.54 -0.31
N PRO A 168 -14.56 3.76 -0.42
CA PRO A 168 -13.45 4.18 0.43
C PRO A 168 -13.95 4.42 1.85
N TYR A 169 -13.14 4.07 2.85
CA TYR A 169 -13.44 4.40 4.24
C TYR A 169 -12.55 5.55 4.77
N SER A 170 -11.28 5.58 4.38
CA SER A 170 -10.34 6.63 4.82
C SER A 170 -9.65 7.33 3.66
N GLY A 171 -10.16 8.52 3.34
CA GLY A 171 -9.59 9.43 2.35
C GLY A 171 -9.55 8.87 0.92
N THR A 172 -8.75 9.54 0.09
CA THR A 172 -8.65 9.33 -1.35
C THR A 172 -7.66 8.25 -1.77
N HIS A 173 -6.91 7.69 -0.82
CA HIS A 173 -5.67 6.95 -1.07
C HIS A 173 -5.88 5.64 -1.85
N GLY A 174 -6.71 4.71 -1.36
CA GLY A 174 -6.92 3.41 -2.04
C GLY A 174 -7.51 3.55 -3.45
N THR A 175 -8.39 4.53 -3.66
CA THR A 175 -8.95 4.83 -5.00
C THR A 175 -7.88 5.39 -5.94
N HIS A 176 -6.99 6.26 -5.45
CA HIS A 176 -5.88 6.79 -6.25
C HIS A 176 -4.88 5.71 -6.64
N VAL A 177 -4.52 4.85 -5.69
CA VAL A 177 -3.68 3.67 -5.91
C VAL A 177 -4.29 2.73 -6.94
N ALA A 178 -5.59 2.43 -6.84
CA ALA A 178 -6.32 1.61 -7.80
C ALA A 178 -6.32 2.24 -9.20
N GLY A 179 -6.54 3.55 -9.30
CA GLY A 179 -6.55 4.26 -10.57
C GLY A 179 -5.20 4.30 -11.27
N ILE A 180 -4.08 4.33 -10.52
CA ILE A 180 -2.74 4.19 -11.10
C ILE A 180 -2.60 2.85 -11.83
N VAL A 181 -3.19 1.79 -11.29
CA VAL A 181 -3.18 0.46 -11.92
C VAL A 181 -4.14 0.42 -13.11
N ALA A 182 -5.43 0.68 -12.91
CA ALA A 182 -6.45 0.31 -13.91
C ALA A 182 -7.52 1.38 -14.19
N ALA A 183 -7.24 2.66 -13.95
CA ALA A 183 -8.20 3.69 -14.40
C ALA A 183 -8.43 3.62 -15.92
N SER A 184 -9.66 3.81 -16.36
CA SER A 184 -10.06 3.93 -17.76
C SER A 184 -10.42 5.37 -18.10
N ASN A 185 -9.85 5.88 -19.20
CA ASN A 185 -10.21 7.19 -19.76
C ASN A 185 -11.38 7.10 -20.77
N GLU A 186 -12.01 5.93 -20.92
CA GLU A 186 -13.23 5.81 -21.73
C GLU A 186 -14.46 6.34 -20.98
N THR A 187 -14.46 6.15 -19.66
CA THR A 187 -15.53 6.56 -18.73
C THR A 187 -15.05 7.59 -17.71
N GLY A 188 -13.75 7.62 -17.41
CA GLY A 188 -13.09 8.62 -16.59
C GLY A 188 -12.25 9.61 -17.39
N LYS A 189 -11.39 10.34 -16.69
CA LYS A 189 -10.49 11.36 -17.26
C LYS A 189 -9.01 11.03 -17.16
N VAL A 190 -8.65 9.90 -16.57
CA VAL A 190 -7.25 9.47 -16.38
C VAL A 190 -7.10 8.02 -16.81
N ILE A 191 -5.88 7.62 -17.12
CA ILE A 191 -5.54 6.27 -17.54
C ILE A 191 -4.62 5.59 -16.52
N GLY A 192 -4.90 4.31 -16.24
CA GLY A 192 -4.04 3.42 -15.48
C GLY A 192 -2.98 2.77 -16.36
N SER A 193 -1.99 2.14 -15.74
CA SER A 193 -0.97 1.39 -16.47
C SER A 193 -1.56 0.18 -17.21
N ALA A 194 -2.52 -0.52 -16.61
CA ALA A 194 -3.19 -1.72 -17.11
C ALA A 194 -4.72 -1.59 -17.01
N PRO A 195 -5.36 -0.74 -17.85
CA PRO A 195 -6.77 -0.36 -17.75
C PRO A 195 -7.78 -1.47 -18.08
N GLU A 196 -7.34 -2.66 -18.49
CA GLU A 196 -8.20 -3.83 -18.71
C GLU A 196 -7.93 -4.96 -17.69
N SER A 197 -7.14 -4.68 -16.65
CA SER A 197 -6.92 -5.61 -15.54
C SER A 197 -8.09 -5.58 -14.56
N GLU A 198 -8.47 -6.76 -14.08
CA GLU A 198 -9.48 -6.89 -13.02
C GLU A 198 -8.88 -6.46 -11.67
N LEU A 199 -9.48 -5.45 -11.03
CA LEU A 199 -9.12 -5.03 -9.69
C LEU A 199 -9.91 -5.80 -8.62
N VAL A 200 -9.27 -6.09 -7.49
CA VAL A 200 -9.94 -6.63 -6.29
C VAL A 200 -9.68 -5.69 -5.12
N ASP A 201 -10.75 -5.15 -4.53
CA ASP A 201 -10.69 -4.31 -3.34
C ASP A 201 -10.52 -5.16 -2.07
N LEU A 202 -9.31 -5.13 -1.50
CA LEU A 202 -8.98 -5.79 -0.24
C LEU A 202 -8.76 -4.75 0.85
N ARG A 203 -9.83 -4.12 1.31
CA ARG A 203 -9.78 -3.06 2.31
C ARG A 203 -9.24 -3.55 3.65
N VAL A 204 -8.20 -2.91 4.17
CA VAL A 204 -7.58 -3.21 5.48
C VAL A 204 -7.68 -2.07 6.47
N PHE A 205 -7.95 -0.84 6.01
CA PHE A 205 -8.18 0.29 6.90
C PHE A 205 -9.67 0.45 7.20
N GLY A 206 -9.95 0.63 8.49
CA GLY A 206 -11.29 0.84 9.01
C GLY A 206 -11.36 1.96 10.03
N ALA A 207 -12.54 2.07 10.63
CA ALA A 207 -12.83 3.02 11.70
C ALA A 207 -11.88 2.82 12.88
N SER A 208 -11.23 3.89 13.36
CA SER A 208 -10.55 3.81 14.64
C SER A 208 -11.55 4.05 15.79
N PRO A 209 -11.76 3.08 16.71
CA PRO A 209 -12.63 3.27 17.88
C PRO A 209 -12.01 4.21 18.92
N ALA A 210 -10.72 4.56 18.80
CA ALA A 210 -10.06 5.56 19.64
C ALA A 210 -10.47 7.01 19.31
N SER A 211 -11.36 7.20 18.34
CA SER A 211 -11.79 8.50 17.85
C SER A 211 -12.64 9.33 18.80
N THR A 212 -12.99 8.78 19.97
CA THR A 212 -13.81 9.49 20.97
C THR A 212 -13.04 10.32 21.98
N GLU A 213 -11.72 10.15 22.14
CA GLU A 213 -11.01 10.76 23.30
C GLU A 213 -9.93 11.79 22.97
N GLN A 214 -9.30 11.81 21.80
CA GLN A 214 -8.24 12.78 21.48
C GLN A 214 -8.12 13.04 19.97
N HIS A 215 -8.91 13.99 19.45
CA HIS A 215 -8.63 14.57 18.14
C HIS A 215 -8.41 16.07 18.23
N ASP A 216 -7.43 16.53 17.44
CA ASP A 216 -7.37 17.90 16.95
C ASP A 216 -8.67 18.12 16.18
N GLN A 217 -9.53 19.01 16.65
CA GLN A 217 -10.95 19.12 16.23
C GLN A 217 -11.14 19.60 14.78
N ASP A 218 -10.06 19.77 14.03
CA ASP A 218 -10.04 20.39 12.70
C ASP A 218 -10.00 19.37 11.53
N LEU A 219 -9.87 18.06 11.79
CA LEU A 219 -9.86 17.02 10.74
C LEU A 219 -11.08 16.06 10.84
N PRO A 220 -11.82 15.82 9.73
CA PRO A 220 -12.95 14.88 9.71
C PRO A 220 -12.59 13.45 10.15
N PRO A 221 -13.56 12.66 10.66
CA PRO A 221 -13.37 11.26 11.05
C PRO A 221 -12.72 10.36 9.98
N ALA A 222 -12.94 10.68 8.69
CA ALA A 222 -12.36 9.99 7.54
C ALA A 222 -10.81 10.02 7.48
N TYR A 223 -10.15 10.89 8.24
CA TYR A 223 -8.67 10.98 8.31
C TYR A 223 -8.06 10.11 9.41
N TRP A 224 -8.89 9.47 10.23
CA TRP A 224 -8.48 8.69 11.38
C TRP A 224 -8.86 7.23 11.20
N SER A 225 -8.07 6.54 10.37
CA SER A 225 -8.21 5.11 10.18
C SER A 225 -7.13 4.31 10.87
N GLU A 226 -7.45 3.05 11.13
CA GLU A 226 -6.50 2.07 11.60
C GLU A 226 -6.57 0.80 10.78
N ALA A 227 -5.44 0.11 10.73
CA ALA A 227 -5.34 -1.24 10.19
C ALA A 227 -4.60 -2.10 11.21
N TYR A 228 -4.65 -3.41 11.02
CA TYR A 228 -3.85 -4.35 11.80
C TYR A 228 -2.91 -5.12 10.88
N TYR A 229 -1.69 -5.35 11.34
CA TYR A 229 -0.70 -6.13 10.58
C TYR A 229 -1.23 -7.54 10.25
N GLY A 230 -1.92 -8.19 11.19
CA GLY A 230 -2.61 -9.46 10.95
C GLY A 230 -3.64 -9.39 9.83
N SER A 231 -4.41 -8.29 9.73
CA SER A 231 -5.39 -8.06 8.66
C SER A 231 -4.70 -7.89 7.29
N VAL A 232 -3.58 -7.15 7.24
CA VAL A 232 -2.79 -6.99 6.01
C VAL A 232 -2.22 -8.32 5.53
N MET A 233 -1.68 -9.14 6.45
CA MET A 233 -1.18 -10.47 6.12
C MET A 233 -2.31 -11.40 5.66
N ALA A 234 -3.50 -11.31 6.26
CA ALA A 234 -4.68 -12.07 5.85
C ALA A 234 -5.15 -11.69 4.45
N ALA A 235 -5.19 -10.39 4.13
CA ALA A 235 -5.51 -9.89 2.81
C ALA A 235 -4.52 -10.41 1.75
N LEU A 236 -3.22 -10.44 2.04
CA LEU A 236 -2.21 -10.97 1.11
C LEU A 236 -2.34 -12.48 0.88
N VAL A 237 -2.65 -13.26 1.94
CA VAL A 237 -2.95 -14.69 1.79
C VAL A 237 -4.19 -14.88 0.92
N TYR A 238 -5.26 -14.13 1.18
CA TYR A 238 -6.49 -14.22 0.40
C TYR A 238 -6.30 -13.82 -1.07
N ALA A 239 -5.57 -12.73 -1.34
CA ALA A 239 -5.19 -12.32 -2.70
C ALA A 239 -4.49 -13.46 -3.47
N THR A 240 -3.65 -14.22 -2.75
CA THR A 240 -2.98 -15.39 -3.31
C THR A 240 -3.94 -16.56 -3.55
N GLU A 241 -4.87 -16.82 -2.63
CA GLU A 241 -5.86 -17.89 -2.76
C GLU A 241 -6.81 -17.67 -3.95
N ILE A 242 -7.21 -16.43 -4.20
CA ILE A 242 -8.04 -16.08 -5.36
C ILE A 242 -7.24 -15.91 -6.65
N GLY A 243 -5.92 -16.18 -6.62
CA GLY A 243 -5.06 -16.19 -7.80
C GLY A 243 -4.82 -14.81 -8.42
N CYS A 244 -4.68 -13.76 -7.60
CA CYS A 244 -4.22 -12.46 -8.13
C CYS A 244 -2.77 -12.59 -8.64
N ASP A 245 -2.47 -11.98 -9.78
CA ASP A 245 -1.11 -11.91 -10.34
C ASP A 245 -0.26 -10.93 -9.54
N ALA A 246 -0.87 -9.81 -9.13
CA ALA A 246 -0.26 -8.82 -8.26
C ALA A 246 -1.13 -8.52 -7.03
N ALA A 247 -0.46 -8.22 -5.91
CA ALA A 247 -1.09 -7.67 -4.72
C ALA A 247 -0.32 -6.40 -4.29
N ASN A 248 -0.94 -5.24 -4.42
CA ASN A 248 -0.29 -3.97 -4.11
C ASN A 248 -0.54 -3.54 -2.67
N LEU A 249 0.55 -3.30 -1.93
CA LEU A 249 0.56 -2.80 -0.56
C LEU A 249 1.19 -1.40 -0.53
N SER A 250 0.39 -0.39 -0.86
CA SER A 250 0.76 1.03 -0.74
C SER A 250 0.63 1.52 0.71
N LEU A 251 1.05 0.69 1.65
CA LEU A 251 0.91 0.92 3.07
C LEU A 251 2.22 1.52 3.55
N GLY A 252 2.30 2.85 3.52
CA GLY A 252 3.54 3.62 3.70
C GLY A 252 4.19 3.52 5.08
N TRP A 253 3.97 2.47 5.87
CA TRP A 253 4.58 2.28 7.19
C TRP A 253 5.82 1.38 7.11
N THR A 254 6.96 1.92 7.51
CA THR A 254 8.22 1.19 7.67
C THR A 254 8.36 0.75 9.12
N TRP A 255 8.00 -0.49 9.43
CA TRP A 255 8.16 -1.06 10.77
C TRP A 255 9.50 -1.75 10.89
N ARG A 256 10.42 -1.13 11.63
CA ARG A 256 11.67 -1.79 12.00
C ARG A 256 11.41 -2.84 13.07
N MET A 257 11.34 -4.10 12.65
CA MET A 257 11.22 -5.24 13.53
C MET A 257 12.60 -5.72 13.95
N ARG A 258 12.94 -5.52 15.22
CA ARG A 258 14.11 -6.20 15.80
C ARG A 258 13.84 -7.70 15.86
N MET A 259 14.77 -8.52 15.40
CA MET A 259 14.71 -9.98 15.36
C MET A 259 15.00 -10.61 16.74
N ASP A 260 14.54 -9.96 17.80
CA ASP A 260 14.50 -10.44 19.19
C ASP A 260 13.04 -10.49 19.69
N GLY A 261 12.80 -11.23 20.78
CA GLY A 261 11.45 -11.39 21.35
C GLY A 261 10.39 -11.76 20.29
N TRP A 262 9.35 -10.91 20.20
CA TRP A 262 8.25 -11.07 19.23
C TRP A 262 8.64 -10.84 17.78
N GLY A 263 9.72 -10.11 17.47
CA GLY A 263 10.14 -9.95 16.08
C GLY A 263 10.62 -11.23 15.43
N LYS A 264 11.10 -12.21 16.20
CA LYS A 264 11.32 -13.57 15.68
C LYS A 264 10.03 -14.24 15.22
N PHE A 265 8.91 -13.97 15.90
CA PHE A 265 7.61 -14.50 15.53
C PHE A 265 7.09 -13.77 14.29
N TRP A 266 7.05 -12.44 14.29
CA TRP A 266 6.59 -11.67 13.14
C TRP A 266 7.45 -11.92 11.89
N GLY A 267 8.78 -12.05 12.02
CA GLY A 267 9.65 -12.45 10.93
C GLY A 267 9.30 -13.82 10.33
N LYS A 268 8.84 -14.78 11.16
CA LYS A 268 8.30 -16.06 10.65
C LYS A 268 6.97 -15.87 9.92
N VAL A 269 6.10 -14.97 10.39
CA VAL A 269 4.85 -14.62 9.68
C VAL A 269 5.17 -14.07 8.30
N HIS A 270 6.03 -13.04 8.20
CA HIS A 270 6.51 -12.48 6.92
C HIS A 270 7.06 -13.57 5.99
N GLN A 271 7.90 -14.46 6.51
CA GLN A 271 8.47 -15.55 5.71
C GLN A 271 7.41 -16.56 5.25
N ARG A 272 6.46 -16.96 6.10
CA ARG A 272 5.40 -17.93 5.73
C ARG A 272 4.49 -17.34 4.66
N VAL A 273 3.95 -16.15 4.90
CA VAL A 273 3.02 -15.45 4.00
C VAL A 273 3.70 -15.12 2.67
N GLY A 274 4.88 -14.50 2.71
CA GLY A 274 5.63 -14.13 1.50
C GLY A 274 6.05 -15.34 0.65
N ASN A 275 6.50 -16.43 1.30
CA ASN A 275 6.81 -17.66 0.56
C ASN A 275 5.57 -18.33 -0.02
N TYR A 276 4.42 -18.24 0.64
CA TYR A 276 3.16 -18.76 0.11
C TYR A 276 2.75 -17.99 -1.15
N ALA A 277 2.72 -16.65 -1.11
CA ALA A 277 2.47 -15.81 -2.28
C ALA A 277 3.42 -16.16 -3.44
N ARG A 278 4.74 -16.16 -3.17
CA ARG A 278 5.77 -16.49 -4.16
C ARG A 278 5.59 -17.87 -4.80
N ARG A 279 5.19 -18.89 -4.04
CA ARG A 279 5.01 -20.26 -4.55
C ARG A 279 3.77 -20.41 -5.41
N ASN A 280 2.75 -19.60 -5.17
CA ASN A 280 1.46 -19.69 -5.86
C ASN A 280 1.28 -18.63 -6.96
N GLY A 281 2.29 -17.81 -7.22
CA GLY A 281 2.35 -16.95 -8.41
C GLY A 281 2.09 -15.47 -8.14
N THR A 282 1.45 -15.12 -7.02
CA THR A 282 1.16 -13.73 -6.65
C THR A 282 2.42 -12.96 -6.29
N ILE A 283 2.67 -11.88 -7.01
CA ILE A 283 3.75 -10.93 -6.73
C ILE A 283 3.20 -9.78 -5.90
N HIS A 284 3.77 -9.55 -4.72
CA HIS A 284 3.35 -8.43 -3.90
C HIS A 284 4.32 -7.24 -4.03
N THR A 285 3.76 -6.05 -4.21
CA THR A 285 4.50 -4.78 -4.34
C THR A 285 4.32 -3.97 -3.07
N HIS A 286 5.40 -3.35 -2.60
CA HIS A 286 5.41 -2.59 -1.34
C HIS A 286 5.94 -1.19 -1.59
N ALA A 287 5.28 -0.19 -1.00
CA ALA A 287 5.85 1.14 -0.84
C ALA A 287 7.02 1.09 0.15
N SER A 288 8.18 1.68 -0.20
CA SER A 288 9.37 1.63 0.67
C SER A 288 9.27 2.54 1.90
N GLY A 289 8.37 3.52 1.92
CA GLY A 289 8.21 4.52 2.99
C GLY A 289 8.62 5.93 2.58
N ASN A 290 8.15 6.92 3.36
CA ASN A 290 8.19 8.33 2.96
C ASN A 290 8.99 9.25 3.92
N TRP A 291 10.01 8.72 4.60
CA TRP A 291 10.76 9.46 5.62
C TRP A 291 12.20 9.80 5.23
N GLY A 292 12.62 9.48 4.01
CA GLY A 292 14.01 9.64 3.56
C GLY A 292 15.00 8.80 4.39
N GLU A 293 14.50 7.77 5.08
CA GLU A 293 15.31 6.95 5.95
C GLU A 293 16.05 5.85 5.17
N SER A 294 17.18 5.43 5.70
CA SER A 294 17.90 4.26 5.17
C SER A 294 17.35 2.97 5.76
N LEU A 295 16.91 2.03 4.91
CA LEU A 295 16.56 0.65 5.26
C LEU A 295 17.78 -0.26 5.50
N GLN A 296 19.00 0.26 5.33
CA GLN A 296 20.21 -0.48 5.68
C GLN A 296 20.38 -0.47 7.20
N PHE A 297 19.98 -1.56 7.82
CA PHE A 297 20.08 -1.78 9.26
C PHE A 297 21.16 -2.80 9.62
N ASN A 298 21.44 -2.95 10.91
CA ASN A 298 22.21 -4.10 11.39
C ASN A 298 21.43 -5.39 11.10
N GLN A 299 22.12 -6.54 11.02
CA GLN A 299 21.53 -7.84 10.64
C GLN A 299 20.35 -8.32 11.51
N ASP A 300 20.10 -7.65 12.63
CA ASP A 300 19.05 -7.99 13.58
C ASP A 300 17.75 -7.18 13.35
N GLU A 301 17.61 -6.39 12.29
CA GLU A 301 16.39 -5.62 12.00
C GLU A 301 15.87 -5.87 10.58
N THR A 302 14.55 -5.97 10.43
CA THR A 302 13.85 -6.07 9.13
C THR A 302 12.71 -5.06 9.05
N ASP A 303 12.24 -4.77 7.83
CA ASP A 303 11.14 -3.84 7.58
C ASP A 303 9.92 -4.58 7.02
N SER A 304 8.72 -4.07 7.30
CA SER A 304 7.46 -4.60 6.77
C SER A 304 7.42 -4.68 5.24
N SER A 305 8.07 -3.73 4.55
CA SER A 305 8.18 -3.70 3.08
C SER A 305 9.08 -4.83 2.54
N GLN A 306 9.98 -5.38 3.35
CA GLN A 306 10.94 -6.41 2.96
C GLN A 306 10.38 -7.84 3.10
N THR A 307 9.07 -8.00 2.83
CA THR A 307 8.40 -9.31 2.88
C THR A 307 8.99 -10.26 1.82
N ALA A 308 9.26 -11.50 2.21
CA ALA A 308 9.91 -12.48 1.33
C ALA A 308 9.16 -12.63 -0.01
N GLY A 309 9.88 -12.47 -1.12
CA GLY A 309 9.32 -12.63 -2.47
C GLY A 309 8.62 -11.39 -3.03
N GLY A 310 8.53 -10.30 -2.26
CA GLY A 310 7.95 -9.03 -2.69
C GLY A 310 8.89 -8.18 -3.53
N ILE A 311 8.37 -7.04 -3.99
CA ILE A 311 9.12 -5.98 -4.65
C ILE A 311 8.97 -4.70 -3.83
N THR A 312 10.03 -4.30 -3.13
CA THR A 312 10.08 -3.02 -2.41
C THR A 312 10.38 -1.89 -3.40
N THR A 313 9.51 -0.89 -3.43
CA THR A 313 9.53 0.16 -4.46
C THR A 313 9.80 1.53 -3.84
N SER A 314 10.85 2.19 -4.29
CA SER A 314 11.14 3.59 -3.97
C SER A 314 10.43 4.54 -4.95
N ALA A 315 10.30 5.81 -4.55
CA ALA A 315 9.67 6.85 -5.34
C ALA A 315 10.70 7.70 -6.08
N THR A 316 10.34 8.05 -7.30
CA THR A 316 11.00 9.05 -8.14
C THR A 316 9.98 10.05 -8.65
N GLY A 317 10.42 11.22 -9.07
CA GLY A 317 9.57 12.17 -9.76
C GLY A 317 10.33 13.39 -10.24
N PRO A 318 9.75 14.13 -11.20
CA PRO A 318 10.37 15.32 -11.72
C PRO A 318 10.38 16.44 -10.68
N VAL A 319 11.23 17.44 -10.92
CA VAL A 319 11.20 18.74 -10.23
C VAL A 319 10.88 19.82 -11.25
N GLY A 320 9.90 20.66 -10.94
CA GLY A 320 9.59 21.82 -11.77
C GLY A 320 9.00 21.44 -13.14
N PHE A 321 8.24 20.35 -13.21
CA PHE A 321 7.57 19.94 -14.44
C PHE A 321 6.53 20.98 -14.87
N ASP A 322 6.64 21.44 -16.11
CA ASP A 322 5.67 22.30 -16.77
C ASP A 322 4.94 21.49 -17.86
N PRO A 323 3.63 21.22 -17.73
CA PRO A 323 2.89 20.42 -18.70
C PRO A 323 2.72 21.12 -20.06
N ASP A 324 2.79 22.46 -20.13
CA ASP A 324 2.58 23.21 -21.37
C ASP A 324 3.83 23.19 -22.25
N SER A 325 5.02 23.29 -21.64
CA SER A 325 6.29 23.28 -22.38
C SER A 325 6.98 21.92 -22.40
N GLY A 326 6.65 21.03 -21.45
CA GLY A 326 7.37 19.80 -21.18
C GLY A 326 8.73 20.02 -20.50
N ASP A 327 9.02 21.25 -20.07
CA ASP A 327 10.27 21.57 -19.38
C ASP A 327 10.29 20.94 -17.98
N VAL A 328 11.49 20.59 -17.54
CA VAL A 328 11.72 20.01 -16.23
C VAL A 328 13.11 20.41 -15.71
N ASP A 329 13.20 20.76 -14.43
CA ASP A 329 14.48 21.07 -13.76
C ASP A 329 15.27 19.79 -13.44
N GLU A 330 14.57 18.75 -12.96
CA GLU A 330 15.12 17.42 -12.73
C GLU A 330 14.22 16.33 -13.33
N PRO A 331 14.78 15.33 -14.02
CA PRO A 331 14.00 14.34 -14.77
C PRO A 331 13.10 13.45 -13.90
N ALA A 332 12.14 12.79 -14.52
CA ALA A 332 11.16 11.89 -13.87
C ALA A 332 11.77 10.75 -13.04
N TYR A 333 12.96 10.28 -13.41
CA TYR A 333 13.69 9.24 -12.69
C TYR A 333 14.47 9.77 -11.47
N SER A 334 14.47 11.07 -11.19
CA SER A 334 15.14 11.62 -10.01
C SER A 334 14.54 11.07 -8.71
N PRO A 335 15.35 10.62 -7.72
CA PRO A 335 14.82 10.09 -6.47
C PRO A 335 14.07 11.16 -5.68
N SER A 336 12.84 10.87 -5.29
CA SER A 336 12.03 11.83 -4.54
C SER A 336 12.65 12.10 -3.16
N THR A 337 12.65 13.36 -2.72
CA THR A 337 13.34 13.77 -1.48
C THR A 337 12.89 13.03 -0.22
N TYR A 338 11.64 12.53 -0.21
CA TYR A 338 11.05 11.79 0.89
C TYR A 338 11.28 10.27 0.81
N THR A 339 11.79 9.72 -0.31
CA THR A 339 11.79 8.27 -0.53
C THR A 339 12.72 7.57 0.46
N THR A 340 12.17 6.63 1.21
CA THR A 340 12.97 5.68 1.99
C THR A 340 13.78 4.80 1.02
N HIS A 341 15.03 4.50 1.38
CA HIS A 341 16.03 3.95 0.46
C HIS A 341 16.96 2.94 1.14
N GLY A 342 17.66 2.07 0.39
CA GLY A 342 18.63 1.15 0.98
C GLY A 342 19.19 0.11 -0.01
N VAL A 343 20.52 -0.08 0.00
CA VAL A 343 21.18 -1.10 -0.80
C VAL A 343 20.73 -2.49 -0.34
N GLY A 344 20.18 -3.28 -1.26
CA GLY A 344 19.65 -4.61 -0.98
C GLY A 344 18.27 -4.62 -0.32
N ALA A 345 17.72 -3.46 0.02
CA ALA A 345 16.35 -3.31 0.54
C ALA A 345 15.37 -2.87 -0.57
N ILE A 346 15.80 -1.96 -1.45
CA ILE A 346 15.01 -1.54 -2.62
C ILE A 346 15.24 -2.51 -3.77
N ASP A 347 14.15 -2.92 -4.42
CA ASP A 347 14.17 -3.79 -5.59
C ASP A 347 14.10 -3.02 -6.91
N LEU A 348 13.24 -1.98 -6.96
CA LEU A 348 12.99 -1.11 -8.10
C LEU A 348 12.65 0.31 -7.63
N ALA A 349 12.91 1.30 -8.49
CA ALA A 349 12.33 2.63 -8.39
C ALA A 349 11.20 2.81 -9.41
N ALA A 350 10.17 3.58 -9.08
CA ALA A 350 9.08 3.88 -10.00
C ALA A 350 8.52 5.31 -9.78
N PRO A 351 7.73 5.84 -10.73
CA PRO A 351 7.08 7.15 -10.58
C PRO A 351 6.19 7.24 -9.34
N GLY A 352 6.57 8.06 -8.37
CA GLY A 352 5.81 8.36 -7.15
C GLY A 352 5.58 9.85 -6.91
N GLY A 353 6.15 10.72 -7.75
CA GLY A 353 6.08 12.17 -7.62
C GLY A 353 7.06 12.73 -6.58
N ASN A 354 7.23 14.05 -6.51
CA ASN A 354 8.27 14.64 -5.67
C ASN A 354 7.78 15.33 -4.38
N GLY A 355 6.46 15.55 -4.25
CA GLY A 355 5.85 16.11 -3.03
C GLY A 355 6.14 17.60 -2.81
N GLY A 356 6.72 18.27 -3.82
CA GLY A 356 6.99 19.70 -3.83
C GLY A 356 5.73 20.56 -3.96
N GLU A 357 5.89 21.89 -3.95
CA GLU A 357 4.77 22.83 -4.10
C GLU A 357 4.14 22.82 -5.50
N ASN A 358 4.91 22.48 -6.51
CA ASN A 358 4.39 22.27 -7.86
C ASN A 358 3.57 20.98 -7.89
N GLN A 359 2.26 21.10 -8.11
CA GLN A 359 1.38 19.92 -8.14
C GLN A 359 1.68 18.99 -9.32
N TYR A 360 2.17 19.54 -10.43
CA TYR A 360 2.51 18.79 -11.64
C TYR A 360 3.71 17.86 -11.45
N ASP A 361 4.51 18.07 -10.38
CA ASP A 361 5.58 17.14 -9.98
C ASP A 361 5.05 15.87 -9.30
N ASN A 362 3.74 15.80 -9.04
CA ASN A 362 3.08 14.69 -8.33
C ASN A 362 2.30 13.80 -9.31
N VAL A 363 1.76 12.68 -8.82
CA VAL A 363 1.03 11.72 -9.65
C VAL A 363 -0.46 12.07 -9.67
N LEU A 364 -1.00 12.34 -10.87
CA LEU A 364 -2.42 12.59 -11.07
C LEU A 364 -3.20 11.29 -11.24
N ASN A 365 -4.26 11.12 -10.44
CA ASN A 365 -5.21 10.02 -10.64
C ASN A 365 -6.55 10.27 -9.95
N ALA A 366 -7.47 9.32 -10.08
CA ALA A 366 -8.79 9.31 -9.46
C ALA A 366 -8.69 9.44 -7.94
N THR A 367 -9.59 10.21 -7.34
CA THR A 367 -9.72 10.37 -5.90
C THR A 367 -11.18 10.20 -5.51
N ALA A 368 -11.39 9.76 -4.27
CA ALA A 368 -12.73 9.59 -3.73
C ALA A 368 -12.75 9.95 -2.26
N ILE A 369 -13.64 10.84 -1.86
CA ILE A 369 -13.77 11.30 -0.48
C ILE A 369 -15.10 10.76 0.06
N PRO A 370 -15.07 9.89 1.09
CA PRO A 370 -16.30 9.42 1.70
C PRO A 370 -16.99 10.55 2.47
N VAL A 371 -18.31 10.64 2.32
CA VAL A 371 -19.16 11.58 3.04
C VAL A 371 -19.87 10.80 4.15
N PHE A 372 -19.72 11.27 5.39
CA PHE A 372 -20.34 10.68 6.56
C PHE A 372 -21.33 11.65 7.19
N ASP A 373 -22.37 11.10 7.80
CA ASP A 373 -23.27 11.85 8.67
C ASP A 373 -22.54 12.23 9.96
N GLU A 374 -22.51 13.53 10.28
CA GLU A 374 -21.73 14.03 11.42
C GLU A 374 -22.27 13.57 12.78
N GLU A 375 -23.56 13.26 12.89
CA GLU A 375 -24.20 12.87 14.15
C GLU A 375 -24.11 11.36 14.41
N THR A 376 -24.28 10.57 13.36
CA THR A 376 -24.39 9.10 13.44
C THR A 376 -23.10 8.38 13.03
N GLY A 377 -22.22 9.04 12.27
CA GLY A 377 -21.06 8.42 11.64
C GLY A 377 -21.43 7.47 10.49
N GLU A 378 -22.69 7.46 10.06
CA GLU A 378 -23.15 6.62 8.96
C GLU A 378 -22.54 7.10 7.63
N TYR A 379 -22.08 6.17 6.81
CA TYR A 379 -21.64 6.47 5.46
C TYR A 379 -22.84 6.90 4.61
N LEU A 380 -22.78 8.11 4.04
CA LEU A 380 -23.85 8.69 3.24
C LEU A 380 -23.59 8.54 1.75
N ASP A 381 -22.41 8.96 1.29
CA ASP A 381 -22.09 9.06 -0.13
C ASP A 381 -20.57 9.06 -0.35
N THR A 382 -20.12 9.18 -1.60
CA THR A 382 -18.73 9.47 -1.93
C THR A 382 -18.62 10.52 -3.02
N GLU A 383 -17.84 11.55 -2.74
CA GLU A 383 -17.48 12.57 -3.72
C GLU A 383 -16.32 12.06 -4.58
N TYR A 384 -16.55 11.96 -5.88
CA TYR A 384 -15.55 11.55 -6.87
C TYR A 384 -14.80 12.75 -7.42
N GLY A 385 -13.51 12.58 -7.66
CA GLY A 385 -12.67 13.63 -8.19
C GLY A 385 -11.36 13.11 -8.78
N TYR A 386 -10.46 14.03 -9.05
CA TYR A 386 -9.09 13.74 -9.47
C TYR A 386 -8.14 14.57 -8.61
N GLY A 387 -6.97 14.02 -8.32
CA GLY A 387 -6.03 14.68 -7.42
C GLY A 387 -4.57 14.29 -7.66
N TRP A 388 -3.71 15.19 -7.22
CA TRP A 388 -2.26 15.12 -7.31
C TRP A 388 -1.70 14.58 -5.99
N LEU A 389 -1.20 13.35 -6.01
CA LEU A 389 -0.63 12.71 -4.82
C LEU A 389 0.85 12.37 -5.03
N ALA A 390 1.63 12.48 -3.95
CA ALA A 390 3.03 12.06 -3.95
C ALA A 390 3.30 11.04 -2.84
N GLY A 391 4.05 10.00 -3.16
CA GLY A 391 4.51 9.02 -2.20
C GLY A 391 5.06 7.76 -2.86
N THR A 392 5.80 6.97 -2.08
CA THR A 392 6.12 5.57 -2.45
C THR A 392 4.85 4.73 -2.63
N SER A 393 3.74 5.15 -2.02
CA SER A 393 2.39 4.65 -2.27
C SER A 393 1.89 4.82 -3.71
N MET A 394 2.39 5.81 -4.45
CA MET A 394 2.06 6.03 -5.86
C MET A 394 3.04 5.30 -6.78
N ALA A 395 4.26 5.01 -6.30
CA ALA A 395 5.28 4.25 -7.03
C ALA A 395 4.99 2.73 -7.06
N ALA A 396 4.65 2.14 -5.93
CA ALA A 396 4.33 0.70 -5.82
C ALA A 396 3.24 0.22 -6.82
N PRO A 397 2.12 0.93 -7.03
CA PRO A 397 1.09 0.50 -7.99
C PRO A 397 1.53 0.63 -9.45
N GLN A 398 2.53 1.45 -9.78
CA GLN A 398 3.11 1.44 -11.14
C GLN A 398 3.73 0.07 -11.44
N VAL A 399 4.43 -0.50 -10.45
CA VAL A 399 5.02 -1.85 -10.56
C VAL A 399 3.92 -2.91 -10.63
N ALA A 400 2.84 -2.78 -9.86
CA ALA A 400 1.69 -3.69 -9.93
C ALA A 400 1.03 -3.67 -11.33
N GLY A 401 0.86 -2.49 -11.93
CA GLY A 401 0.39 -2.35 -13.30
C GLY A 401 1.32 -3.00 -14.33
N ALA A 402 2.64 -2.79 -14.19
CA ALA A 402 3.63 -3.45 -15.04
C ALA A 402 3.60 -4.98 -14.91
N ILE A 403 3.40 -5.53 -13.70
CA ILE A 403 3.19 -6.98 -13.49
C ILE A 403 1.98 -7.47 -14.29
N ALA A 404 0.86 -6.74 -14.21
CA ALA A 404 -0.37 -7.11 -14.91
C ALA A 404 -0.22 -7.08 -16.44
N LEU A 405 0.48 -6.09 -16.99
CA LEU A 405 0.78 -6.03 -18.42
C LEU A 405 1.69 -7.19 -18.86
N VAL A 406 2.78 -7.47 -18.12
CA VAL A 406 3.68 -8.57 -18.45
C VAL A 406 2.95 -9.92 -18.38
N ASN A 407 2.10 -10.12 -17.37
CA ASN A 407 1.29 -11.32 -17.23
C ASN A 407 0.30 -11.51 -18.39
N SER A 408 -0.31 -10.42 -18.87
CA SER A 408 -1.21 -10.45 -20.03
C SER A 408 -0.49 -10.84 -21.32
N VAL A 409 0.75 -10.38 -21.54
CA VAL A 409 1.58 -10.81 -22.69
C VAL A 409 2.09 -12.24 -22.53
N HIS A 410 2.49 -12.61 -21.32
CA HIS A 410 3.16 -13.88 -20.99
C HIS A 410 2.43 -14.64 -19.88
N PRO A 411 1.20 -15.14 -20.11
CA PRO A 411 0.44 -15.87 -19.10
C PRO A 411 1.10 -17.21 -18.70
N GLU A 412 2.10 -17.67 -19.46
CA GLU A 412 2.92 -18.84 -19.13
C GLU A 412 4.04 -18.55 -18.11
N TYR A 413 4.35 -17.28 -17.84
CA TYR A 413 5.38 -16.92 -16.87
C TYR A 413 4.89 -17.15 -15.45
N ASN A 414 5.70 -17.81 -14.63
CA ASN A 414 5.49 -17.78 -13.19
C ASN A 414 5.96 -16.43 -12.60
N GLY A 415 5.52 -16.11 -11.38
CA GLY A 415 5.84 -14.83 -10.76
C GLY A 415 7.35 -14.53 -10.59
N ASN A 416 8.23 -15.54 -10.59
CA ASN A 416 9.68 -15.27 -10.60
C ASN A 416 10.20 -14.85 -11.96
N GLN A 417 9.62 -15.37 -13.06
CA GLN A 417 9.96 -14.95 -14.41
C GLN A 417 9.54 -13.50 -14.61
N ILE A 418 8.29 -13.15 -14.26
CA ILE A 418 7.79 -11.76 -14.34
C ILE A 418 8.68 -10.82 -13.52
N ARG A 419 8.94 -11.12 -12.23
CA ARG A 419 9.81 -10.29 -11.39
C ARG A 419 11.21 -10.13 -11.99
N ASN A 420 11.77 -11.19 -12.57
CA ASN A 420 13.10 -11.13 -13.18
C ASN A 420 13.09 -10.31 -14.48
N THR A 421 12.02 -10.38 -15.29
CA THR A 421 11.81 -9.52 -16.46
C THR A 421 11.84 -8.06 -16.04
N LEU A 422 10.99 -7.65 -15.10
CA LEU A 422 10.95 -6.27 -14.59
C LEU A 422 12.32 -5.79 -14.10
N LYS A 423 13.04 -6.62 -13.33
CA LYS A 423 14.38 -6.27 -12.81
C LYS A 423 15.47 -6.21 -13.89
N ARG A 424 15.35 -7.02 -14.94
CA ARG A 424 16.32 -7.09 -16.04
C ARG A 424 16.14 -5.92 -17.00
N THR A 425 14.90 -5.51 -17.25
CA THR A 425 14.57 -4.43 -18.19
C THR A 425 14.57 -3.05 -17.55
N ALA A 426 14.61 -2.98 -16.21
CA ALA A 426 14.72 -1.72 -15.49
C ALA A 426 15.93 -0.90 -15.95
N ASP A 427 15.69 0.38 -16.22
CA ASP A 427 16.71 1.31 -16.71
C ASP A 427 17.66 1.73 -15.59
N ARG A 428 18.90 2.08 -15.94
CA ARG A 428 19.90 2.58 -15.01
C ARG A 428 20.28 4.00 -15.40
N PRO A 429 19.65 5.02 -14.79
CA PRO A 429 19.94 6.42 -15.12
C PRO A 429 21.42 6.78 -14.89
N ASP A 430 21.91 7.83 -15.54
CA ASP A 430 23.33 8.23 -15.48
C ASP A 430 23.81 8.50 -14.05
N GLU A 431 22.95 9.07 -13.19
CA GLU A 431 23.20 9.29 -11.75
C GLU A 431 22.67 8.13 -10.89
N TYR A 432 22.98 6.90 -11.31
CA TYR A 432 22.55 5.68 -10.61
C TYR A 432 23.16 5.55 -9.22
N GLU A 433 22.33 5.67 -8.19
CA GLU A 433 22.67 5.29 -6.83
C GLU A 433 21.89 4.04 -6.40
N ASN A 434 22.58 2.90 -6.28
CA ASN A 434 21.97 1.60 -5.96
C ASN A 434 20.99 1.62 -4.76
N LYS A 435 21.23 2.49 -3.77
CA LYS A 435 20.34 2.63 -2.61
C LYS A 435 18.91 3.08 -2.99
N TYR A 436 18.74 3.84 -4.07
CA TYR A 436 17.45 4.32 -4.54
C TYR A 436 16.83 3.41 -5.59
N TYR A 437 17.63 2.81 -6.47
CA TYR A 437 17.09 2.15 -7.66
C TYR A 437 17.07 0.62 -7.57
N GLY A 438 17.84 -0.01 -6.68
CA GLY A 438 17.87 -1.47 -6.56
C GLY A 438 18.38 -2.17 -7.82
N SER A 439 17.47 -2.63 -8.68
CA SER A 439 17.80 -3.18 -10.01
C SER A 439 17.83 -2.12 -11.11
N GLY A 440 17.06 -1.04 -10.93
CA GLY A 440 16.85 0.02 -11.91
C GLY A 440 15.55 0.80 -11.66
N TYR A 441 15.36 1.84 -12.47
CA TYR A 441 14.09 2.52 -12.66
C TYR A 441 13.16 1.66 -13.53
N LEU A 442 11.90 1.52 -13.15
CA LEU A 442 10.91 0.74 -13.90
C LEU A 442 10.87 1.22 -15.36
N ASP A 443 10.95 0.29 -16.30
CA ASP A 443 10.67 0.53 -17.71
C ASP A 443 9.61 -0.47 -18.16
N THR A 444 8.35 -0.01 -18.06
CA THR A 444 7.18 -0.83 -18.34
C THR A 444 7.16 -1.33 -19.80
N TYR A 445 7.44 -0.44 -20.76
CA TYR A 445 7.44 -0.83 -22.17
C TYR A 445 8.57 -1.83 -22.50
N ALA A 446 9.79 -1.63 -21.96
CA ALA A 446 10.88 -2.57 -22.18
C ALA A 446 10.54 -3.96 -21.62
N ALA A 447 9.86 -4.04 -20.48
CA ALA A 447 9.42 -5.31 -19.90
C ALA A 447 8.48 -6.14 -20.79
N LEU A 448 7.73 -5.49 -21.70
CA LEU A 448 6.83 -6.16 -22.63
C LEU A 448 7.51 -6.59 -23.94
N THR A 449 8.75 -6.16 -24.18
CA THR A 449 9.46 -6.37 -25.46
C THR A 449 10.78 -7.14 -25.31
N ASP A 450 11.08 -7.62 -24.11
CA ASP A 450 12.24 -8.43 -23.71
C ASP A 450 12.00 -9.93 -23.95
#